data_AF-A0A4V5LXM0-F1
#
_entry.id   AF-A0A4V5LXM0-F1
#
_cell.length_a   1.000
_cell.length_b   1.000
_cell.length_c   1.000
_cell.angle_alpha   90.00
_cell.angle_beta   90.00
_cell.angle_gamma   90.00
#
_symmetry.space_group_name_H-M   'P 1'
#
loop_
_entity.id
_entity.type
_entity.pdbx_description
1 polymer ?
#
loop_
_entity_poly.entity_id
_entity_poly.type
_entity_poly.pdbx_seq_one_letter_code
_entity_poly.pdbx_strand_id
1 'polypeptide(L)'
;MTARWMWGALALVFALHWTVPAALIQRGTATLERGTQYRFRTAPVDPVDPFRGRYVALDFDAARIAVNAQAEYAEGETLYAAITVGDDGFAHLLPPQHGLPKTGDALKVTVLWNNEGELGVALPFDRYYLDEALAPEAEQIYRERNRRVNPDEADDADPRRPAYVTVRVLDGYAVLEQLYIDGMPVRALIDSQP
;
A
#
# COMPACT_ATOMS: atom_id res chain seq x y z
N MET A 1 -40.28 29.01 -18.76
CA MET A 1 -40.13 27.64 -18.25
C MET A 1 -39.47 27.72 -16.88
N THR A 2 -40.10 27.17 -15.86
CA THR A 2 -40.00 27.62 -14.46
C THR A 2 -38.78 27.07 -13.73
N ALA A 3 -38.09 27.93 -12.97
CA ALA A 3 -36.88 27.63 -12.19
C ALA A 3 -37.00 26.42 -11.23
N ARG A 4 -38.22 25.96 -10.93
CA ARG A 4 -38.49 24.77 -10.09
C ARG A 4 -37.94 23.47 -10.67
N TRP A 5 -37.99 23.29 -12.00
CA TRP A 5 -37.40 22.11 -12.64
C TRP A 5 -35.87 22.15 -12.63
N MET A 6 -35.29 23.36 -12.74
CA MET A 6 -33.83 23.54 -12.64
C MET A 6 -33.31 23.15 -11.26
N TRP A 7 -34.00 23.51 -10.17
CA TRP A 7 -33.63 23.08 -8.82
C TRP A 7 -33.73 21.55 -8.63
N GLY A 8 -34.76 20.92 -9.20
CA GLY A 8 -34.90 19.46 -9.19
C GLY A 8 -33.78 18.75 -9.96
N ALA A 9 -33.43 19.24 -11.14
CA ALA A 9 -32.32 18.72 -11.93
C ALA A 9 -30.97 18.93 -11.23
N LEU A 10 -30.77 20.09 -10.60
CA LEU A 10 -29.57 20.39 -9.82
C LEU A 10 -29.41 19.45 -8.62
N ALA A 11 -30.48 19.20 -7.86
CA ALA A 11 -30.46 18.27 -6.74
C ALA A 11 -30.15 16.83 -7.20
N LEU A 12 -30.69 16.40 -8.34
CA LEU A 12 -30.38 15.10 -8.93
C LEU A 12 -28.90 14.98 -9.31
N VAL A 13 -28.33 16.03 -9.91
CA VAL A 13 -26.89 16.07 -10.25
C VAL A 13 -26.04 15.95 -8.98
N PHE A 14 -26.35 16.70 -7.92
CA PHE A 14 -25.63 16.55 -6.65
C PHE A 14 -25.75 15.14 -6.09
N ALA A 15 -26.95 14.56 -6.03
CA ALA A 15 -27.14 13.19 -5.57
C ALA A 15 -26.33 12.18 -6.39
N LEU A 16 -26.25 12.35 -7.71
CA LEU A 16 -25.45 11.51 -8.58
C LEU A 16 -23.95 11.64 -8.28
N HIS A 17 -23.45 12.84 -7.99
CA HIS A 17 -22.04 13.04 -7.63
C HIS A 17 -21.65 12.30 -6.34
N TRP A 18 -22.57 12.13 -5.38
CA TRP A 18 -22.30 11.38 -4.15
C TRP A 18 -22.19 9.87 -4.35
N THR A 19 -22.66 9.32 -5.47
CA THR A 19 -22.64 7.87 -5.70
C THR A 19 -21.22 7.30 -5.78
N VAL A 20 -20.29 8.03 -6.41
CA VAL A 20 -18.90 7.58 -6.58
C VAL A 20 -18.15 7.56 -5.23
N PRO A 21 -18.11 8.65 -4.45
CA PRO A 21 -17.50 8.62 -3.12
C PRO A 21 -18.14 7.60 -2.19
N ALA A 22 -19.47 7.49 -2.19
CA ALA A 22 -20.17 6.51 -1.36
C ALA A 22 -19.76 5.07 -1.72
N ALA A 23 -19.68 4.75 -3.01
CA ALA A 23 -19.22 3.44 -3.46
C ALA A 23 -17.75 3.16 -3.08
N LEU A 24 -16.87 4.17 -3.14
CA LEU A 24 -15.48 4.04 -2.71
C LEU A 24 -15.37 3.76 -1.21
N ILE A 25 -16.11 4.51 -0.38
CA ILE A 25 -16.15 4.31 1.07
C ILE A 25 -16.66 2.91 1.39
N GLN A 26 -17.78 2.50 0.79
CA GLN A 26 -18.37 1.17 1.02
C GLN A 26 -17.43 0.04 0.63
N ARG A 27 -16.68 0.18 -0.48
CA ARG A 27 -15.66 -0.79 -0.88
C ARG A 27 -14.53 -0.82 0.14
N GLY A 28 -14.03 0.34 0.56
CA GLY A 28 -12.98 0.45 1.57
C GLY A 28 -13.36 -0.19 2.90
N THR A 29 -14.55 0.11 3.44
CA THR A 29 -15.03 -0.48 4.68
C THR A 29 -15.26 -1.98 4.55
N ALA A 30 -15.87 -2.43 3.45
CA ALA A 30 -16.03 -3.85 3.17
C ALA A 30 -14.69 -4.61 3.12
N THR A 31 -13.67 -4.03 2.50
CA THR A 31 -12.34 -4.63 2.43
C THR A 31 -11.66 -4.65 3.79
N LEU A 32 -11.78 -3.59 4.60
CA LEU A 32 -11.22 -3.57 5.96
C LEU A 32 -11.89 -4.60 6.88
N GLU A 33 -13.20 -4.79 6.77
CA GLU A 33 -13.97 -5.70 7.64
C GLU A 33 -13.89 -7.17 7.20
N ARG A 34 -13.94 -7.43 5.89
CA ARG A 34 -14.10 -8.79 5.34
C ARG A 34 -12.90 -9.27 4.51
N GLY A 35 -11.96 -8.40 4.19
CA GLY A 35 -10.80 -8.73 3.39
C GLY A 35 -9.78 -9.57 4.15
N THR A 36 -9.05 -10.39 3.39
CA THR A 36 -7.92 -11.17 3.92
C THR A 36 -6.78 -10.23 4.26
N GLN A 37 -6.18 -10.40 5.44
CA GLN A 37 -5.03 -9.61 5.86
C GLN A 37 -3.74 -10.23 5.34
N TYR A 38 -2.92 -9.42 4.68
CA TYR A 38 -1.58 -9.78 4.23
C TYR A 38 -0.54 -8.84 4.83
N ARG A 39 0.66 -9.36 5.10
CA ARG A 39 1.79 -8.57 5.61
C ARG A 39 2.78 -8.32 4.49
N PHE A 40 2.99 -7.08 4.11
CA PHE A 40 3.99 -6.72 3.11
C PHE A 40 5.19 -6.08 3.78
N ARG A 41 6.40 -6.58 3.48
CA ARG A 41 7.64 -5.92 3.90
C ARG A 41 7.76 -4.60 3.19
N THR A 42 8.20 -3.59 3.93
CA THR A 42 8.48 -2.29 3.36
C THR A 42 9.76 -1.71 3.92
N ALA A 43 10.55 -1.09 3.05
CA ALA A 43 11.52 -0.10 3.44
C ALA A 43 10.84 1.26 3.34
N PRO A 44 10.75 2.04 4.43
CA PRO A 44 10.23 3.38 4.31
C PRO A 44 11.22 4.25 3.56
N VAL A 45 10.69 4.95 2.57
CA VAL A 45 11.35 6.03 1.88
C VAL A 45 10.95 7.33 2.62
N ASP A 46 11.83 8.33 2.63
CA ASP A 46 11.57 9.63 3.27
C ASP A 46 10.69 10.52 2.36
N PRO A 47 9.46 10.91 2.76
CA PRO A 47 8.84 12.06 2.09
C PRO A 47 8.24 13.13 3.03
N VAL A 48 8.38 14.37 2.55
CA VAL A 48 7.74 15.58 3.05
C VAL A 48 7.01 16.23 1.86
N ASP A 49 5.71 16.49 1.97
CA ASP A 49 4.96 17.31 1.00
C ASP A 49 4.09 18.34 1.75
N PRO A 50 4.45 19.64 1.73
CA PRO A 50 3.78 20.68 2.51
C PRO A 50 2.32 20.96 2.08
N PHE A 51 1.83 20.35 0.99
CA PHE A 51 0.47 20.59 0.50
C PHE A 51 -0.46 19.37 0.61
N ARG A 52 0.06 18.19 0.98
CA ARG A 52 -0.70 16.91 0.96
C ARG A 52 -0.81 16.21 2.31
N GLY A 53 -0.40 16.91 3.38
CA GLY A 53 -0.27 16.33 4.72
C GLY A 53 0.98 15.46 4.86
N ARG A 54 1.28 15.03 6.07
CA ARG A 54 2.44 14.17 6.34
C ARG A 54 2.09 12.71 6.06
N TYR A 55 2.86 12.08 5.18
CA TYR A 55 2.75 10.66 4.86
C TYR A 55 4.12 10.00 4.90
N VAL A 56 4.15 8.67 4.99
CA VAL A 56 5.37 7.87 4.79
C VAL A 56 5.24 7.18 3.45
N ALA A 57 6.21 7.39 2.56
CA ALA A 57 6.30 6.66 1.30
C ALA A 57 6.87 5.28 1.60
N LEU A 58 6.26 4.27 0.99
CA LEU A 58 6.56 2.87 1.24
C LEU A 58 7.17 2.29 -0.03
N ASP A 59 8.41 1.82 0.06
CA ASP A 59 8.97 0.92 -0.95
C ASP A 59 8.69 -0.53 -0.52
N PHE A 60 8.27 -1.37 -1.46
CA PHE A 60 7.83 -2.72 -1.18
C PHE A 60 8.73 -3.72 -1.89
N ASP A 61 9.21 -4.73 -1.16
CA ASP A 61 9.94 -5.84 -1.78
C ASP A 61 9.06 -6.57 -2.80
N ALA A 62 7.76 -6.67 -2.51
CA ALA A 62 6.77 -7.28 -3.39
C ALA A 62 6.54 -6.51 -4.71
N ALA A 63 7.00 -5.25 -4.82
CA ALA A 63 6.95 -4.49 -6.06
C ALA A 63 7.97 -4.99 -7.11
N ARG A 64 8.92 -5.84 -6.71
CA ARG A 64 9.90 -6.48 -7.58
C ARG A 64 9.56 -7.97 -7.69
N ILE A 65 9.14 -8.39 -8.87
CA ILE A 65 8.67 -9.76 -9.12
C ILE A 65 9.69 -10.47 -10.00
N ALA A 66 10.20 -11.61 -9.54
CA ALA A 66 11.02 -12.47 -10.38
C ALA A 66 10.16 -13.09 -11.49
N VAL A 67 10.51 -12.83 -12.75
CA VAL A 67 9.79 -13.32 -13.93
C VAL A 67 10.73 -14.08 -14.85
N ASN A 68 10.16 -14.89 -15.75
CA ASN A 68 10.98 -15.53 -16.77
C ASN A 68 11.49 -14.48 -17.77
N ALA A 69 12.76 -14.53 -18.17
CA ALA A 69 13.36 -13.57 -19.11
C ALA A 69 12.66 -13.56 -20.49
N GLN A 70 11.97 -14.64 -20.88
CA GLN A 70 11.17 -14.68 -22.11
C GLN A 70 9.75 -14.10 -21.96
N ALA A 71 9.34 -13.67 -20.76
CA ALA A 71 8.03 -13.05 -20.55
C ALA A 71 8.06 -11.58 -21.00
N GLU A 72 7.27 -11.26 -22.02
CA GLU A 72 7.10 -9.90 -22.51
C GLU A 72 5.98 -9.20 -21.74
N TYR A 73 6.37 -8.27 -20.87
CA TYR A 73 5.48 -7.32 -20.21
C TYR A 73 5.71 -5.93 -20.78
N ALA A 74 4.62 -5.22 -21.13
CA ALA A 74 4.73 -3.86 -21.66
C ALA A 74 4.71 -2.82 -20.53
N GLU A 75 5.55 -1.79 -20.64
CA GLU A 75 5.54 -0.68 -19.67
C GLU A 75 4.19 0.05 -19.69
N GLY A 76 3.65 0.37 -18.50
CA GLY A 76 2.33 0.97 -18.33
C GLY A 76 1.16 -0.02 -18.41
N GLU A 77 1.43 -1.28 -18.76
CA GLU A 77 0.42 -2.33 -18.79
C GLU A 77 -0.13 -2.61 -17.38
N THR A 78 -1.43 -2.84 -17.28
CA THR A 78 -2.09 -3.11 -16.00
C THR A 78 -2.59 -4.54 -15.93
N LEU A 79 -2.10 -5.28 -14.96
CA LEU A 79 -2.28 -6.72 -14.81
C LEU A 79 -2.72 -7.08 -13.39
N TYR A 80 -3.00 -8.36 -13.15
CA TYR A 80 -3.30 -8.88 -11.82
C TYR A 80 -2.20 -9.84 -11.36
N ALA A 81 -1.57 -9.51 -10.23
CA ALA A 81 -0.57 -10.35 -9.59
C ALA A 81 -1.21 -11.11 -8.43
N ALA A 82 -1.16 -12.44 -8.46
CA ALA A 82 -1.69 -13.26 -7.38
C ALA A 82 -0.81 -13.14 -6.12
N ILE A 83 -1.43 -13.13 -4.95
CA ILE A 83 -0.74 -13.01 -3.67
C ILE A 83 -0.42 -14.43 -3.17
N THR A 84 0.83 -14.64 -2.76
CA THR A 84 1.27 -15.83 -2.03
C THR A 84 1.92 -15.42 -0.72
N VAL A 85 1.90 -16.29 0.28
CA VAL A 85 2.54 -16.04 1.58
C VAL A 85 3.78 -16.92 1.68
N GLY A 86 4.93 -16.31 1.93
CA GLY A 86 6.19 -17.00 2.15
C GLY A 86 6.25 -17.67 3.53
N ASP A 87 7.27 -18.52 3.73
CA ASP A 87 7.50 -19.23 5.00
C ASP A 87 7.80 -18.29 6.18
N ASP A 88 8.18 -17.05 5.88
CA ASP A 88 8.40 -15.97 6.83
C ASP A 88 7.11 -15.24 7.26
N GLY A 89 5.96 -15.61 6.69
CA GLY A 89 4.66 -15.01 6.96
C GLY A 89 4.42 -13.67 6.25
N PHE A 90 5.28 -13.29 5.29
CA PHE A 90 5.11 -12.11 4.45
C PHE A 90 4.55 -12.47 3.08
N ALA A 91 3.81 -11.53 2.50
CA ALA A 91 3.17 -11.66 1.22
C ALA A 91 4.13 -11.28 0.09
N HIS A 92 4.18 -12.14 -0.92
CA HIS A 92 4.89 -11.96 -2.17
C HIS A 92 3.89 -12.01 -3.33
N LEU A 93 4.29 -11.45 -4.47
CA LEU A 93 3.49 -11.47 -5.68
C LEU A 93 4.04 -12.48 -6.68
N LEU A 94 3.14 -13.28 -7.24
CA LEU A 94 3.45 -14.14 -8.37
C LEU A 94 3.47 -13.33 -9.67
N PRO A 95 4.11 -13.86 -10.74
CA PRO A 95 4.12 -13.22 -12.05
C PRO A 95 2.71 -12.78 -12.48
N PRO A 96 2.54 -11.50 -12.86
CA PRO A 96 1.22 -10.96 -13.14
C PRO A 96 0.65 -11.56 -14.43
N GLN A 97 -0.68 -11.68 -14.46
CA GLN A 97 -1.43 -12.24 -15.57
C GLN A 97 -2.61 -11.34 -15.96
N HIS A 98 -3.12 -11.58 -17.16
CA HIS A 98 -4.32 -10.92 -17.65
C HIS A 98 -5.57 -11.48 -16.96
N GLY A 99 -6.37 -10.57 -16.37
CA GLY A 99 -7.59 -10.92 -15.66
C GLY A 99 -7.36 -11.47 -14.25
N LEU A 100 -8.40 -11.36 -13.42
CA LEU A 100 -8.35 -11.81 -12.04
C LEU A 100 -8.18 -13.34 -11.99
N PRO A 101 -7.26 -13.89 -11.17
CA PRO A 101 -7.14 -15.32 -11.01
C PRO A 101 -8.45 -15.94 -10.49
N LYS A 102 -8.71 -17.20 -10.87
CA LYS A 102 -9.95 -17.92 -10.51
C LYS A 102 -10.02 -18.28 -9.03
N THR A 103 -8.87 -18.29 -8.35
CA THR A 103 -8.71 -18.72 -6.96
C THR A 103 -7.65 -17.87 -6.29
N GLY A 104 -7.89 -17.51 -5.03
CA GLY A 104 -6.97 -16.69 -4.24
C GLY A 104 -7.13 -15.19 -4.50
N ASP A 105 -6.50 -14.41 -3.63
CA ASP A 105 -6.48 -12.96 -3.74
C ASP A 105 -5.40 -12.52 -4.73
N ALA A 106 -5.65 -11.38 -5.39
CA ALA A 106 -4.71 -10.76 -6.30
C ALA A 106 -4.70 -9.25 -6.12
N LEU A 107 -3.61 -8.61 -6.54
CA LEU A 107 -3.49 -7.17 -6.63
C LEU A 107 -3.49 -6.73 -8.07
N LYS A 108 -4.22 -5.66 -8.36
CA LYS A 108 -4.08 -4.93 -9.60
C LYS A 108 -2.76 -4.15 -9.56
N VAL A 109 -1.85 -4.45 -10.48
CA VAL A 109 -0.52 -3.85 -10.56
C VAL A 109 -0.29 -3.22 -11.92
N THR A 110 0.53 -2.17 -11.98
CA THR A 110 0.93 -1.53 -13.24
C THR A 110 2.42 -1.76 -13.47
N VAL A 111 2.79 -2.25 -14.65
CA VAL A 111 4.20 -2.48 -15.01
C VAL A 111 4.92 -1.15 -15.13
N LEU A 112 6.02 -0.99 -14.39
CA LEU A 112 6.87 0.21 -14.43
C LEU A 112 8.10 0.00 -15.31
N TRP A 113 8.70 -1.18 -15.23
CA TRP A 113 9.85 -1.56 -16.05
C TRP A 113 9.95 -3.08 -16.07
N ASN A 114 10.55 -3.61 -17.13
CA ASN A 114 10.79 -5.03 -17.31
C ASN A 114 12.26 -5.22 -17.70
N ASN A 115 13.03 -5.87 -16.84
CA ASN A 115 14.44 -6.22 -17.07
C ASN A 115 14.56 -7.75 -17.18
N GLU A 116 15.64 -8.25 -17.78
CA GLU A 116 15.85 -9.70 -17.95
C GLU A 116 15.81 -10.46 -16.61
N GLY A 117 14.65 -11.04 -16.29
CA GLY A 117 14.42 -11.83 -15.08
C GLY A 117 13.74 -11.11 -13.92
N GLU A 118 13.50 -9.80 -14.01
CA GLU A 118 12.90 -9.00 -12.93
C GLU A 118 11.91 -7.97 -13.48
N LEU A 119 10.72 -7.95 -12.89
CA LEU A 119 9.63 -7.05 -13.25
C LEU A 119 9.36 -6.07 -12.10
N GLY A 120 9.51 -4.77 -12.38
CA GLY A 120 9.10 -3.71 -11.47
C GLY A 120 7.65 -3.33 -11.69
N VAL A 121 6.85 -3.33 -10.63
CA VAL A 121 5.43 -2.99 -10.68
C VAL A 121 5.04 -1.93 -9.65
N ALA A 122 4.11 -1.06 -10.01
CA ALA A 122 3.43 -0.18 -9.08
C ALA A 122 2.29 -0.93 -8.41
N LEU A 123 2.34 -0.98 -7.07
CA LEU A 123 1.24 -1.47 -6.25
C LEU A 123 0.13 -0.41 -6.16
N PRO A 124 -1.12 -0.80 -5.89
CA PRO A 124 -2.23 0.14 -5.76
C PRO A 124 -2.18 0.96 -4.44
N PHE A 125 -1.11 0.77 -3.66
CA PHE A 125 -0.81 1.48 -2.42
C PHE A 125 0.70 1.71 -2.34
N ASP A 126 1.10 2.94 -2.07
CA ASP A 126 2.50 3.37 -1.98
C ASP A 126 2.76 4.27 -0.76
N ARG A 127 1.72 4.62 0.00
CA ARG A 127 1.78 5.65 1.06
C ARG A 127 0.92 5.30 2.26
N TYR A 128 1.44 5.61 3.44
CA TYR A 128 0.70 5.57 4.69
C TYR A 128 0.52 6.98 5.25
N TYR A 129 -0.72 7.43 5.37
CA TYR A 129 -1.05 8.76 5.89
C TYR A 129 -1.03 8.77 7.42
N LEU A 130 -0.35 9.77 7.99
CA LEU A 130 -0.24 10.01 9.43
C LEU A 130 -0.84 11.39 9.75
N ASP A 131 -1.23 11.58 11.02
CA ASP A 131 -1.61 12.90 11.50
C ASP A 131 -0.38 13.83 11.52
N GLU A 132 -0.57 15.09 11.13
CA GLU A 132 0.50 16.05 10.92
C GLU A 132 1.23 16.42 12.22
N ALA A 133 0.51 16.39 13.35
CA ALA A 133 1.09 16.63 14.67
C ALA A 133 2.11 15.55 15.08
N LEU A 134 1.98 14.34 14.53
CA LEU A 134 2.64 13.13 15.04
C LEU A 134 3.85 12.70 14.20
N ALA A 135 3.96 13.21 12.99
CA ALA A 135 4.95 12.76 12.03
C ALA A 135 6.40 13.28 12.22
N PRO A 136 6.69 14.45 12.85
CA PRO A 136 8.07 14.80 13.18
C PRO A 136 8.74 13.81 14.14
N GLU A 137 8.00 13.28 15.11
CA GLU A 137 8.51 12.39 16.16
C GLU A 137 8.68 10.97 15.65
N ALA A 138 7.70 10.44 14.91
CA ALA A 138 7.83 9.15 14.23
C ALA A 138 9.06 9.13 13.30
N GLU A 139 9.31 10.24 12.59
CA GLU A 139 10.49 10.42 11.74
C GLU A 139 11.81 10.48 12.55
N GLN A 140 11.84 11.14 13.70
CA GLN A 140 13.03 11.21 14.57
C GLN A 140 13.39 9.84 15.16
N ILE A 141 12.43 9.12 15.75
CA ILE A 141 12.64 7.75 16.26
C ILE A 141 13.19 6.87 15.15
N TYR A 142 12.59 6.99 13.96
CA TYR A 142 12.97 6.19 12.82
C TYR A 142 14.38 6.52 12.31
N ARG A 143 14.71 7.80 12.18
CA ARG A 143 16.06 8.26 11.78
C ARG A 143 17.13 7.86 12.78
N GLU A 144 16.86 7.94 14.08
CA GLU A 144 17.82 7.55 15.13
C GLU A 144 18.07 6.05 15.16
N ARG A 145 17.04 5.24 14.93
CA ARG A 145 17.13 3.78 14.81
C ARG A 145 17.90 3.36 13.57
N ASN A 146 17.63 3.98 12.41
CA ASN A 146 18.33 3.67 11.16
C ASN A 146 19.78 4.18 11.14
N ARG A 147 20.10 5.29 11.83
CA ARG A 147 21.48 5.82 11.88
C ARG A 147 22.45 4.96 12.70
N ARG A 148 21.93 4.08 13.57
CA ARG A 148 22.72 3.09 14.33
C ARG A 148 23.00 1.81 13.53
N VAL A 149 22.41 1.66 12.35
CA VAL A 149 22.73 0.56 11.44
C VAL A 149 23.85 1.05 10.51
N ASN A 150 25.09 1.07 11.01
CA ASN A 150 26.23 1.02 10.10
C ASN A 150 26.11 -0.31 9.31
N PRO A 151 26.22 -0.32 7.98
CA PRO A 151 26.15 -1.55 7.18
C PRO A 151 27.14 -2.62 7.65
N ASP A 152 28.26 -2.19 8.24
CA ASP A 152 29.34 -3.04 8.76
C ASP A 152 29.21 -3.39 10.26
N GLU A 153 28.29 -2.74 11.00
CA GLU A 153 27.97 -3.05 12.41
C GLU A 153 26.52 -3.57 12.55
N ALA A 154 26.04 -4.31 11.55
CA ALA A 154 24.89 -5.19 11.72
C ALA A 154 25.30 -6.40 12.59
N ASP A 155 25.75 -6.13 13.82
CA ASP A 155 25.96 -7.10 14.89
C ASP A 155 24.61 -7.74 15.20
N ASP A 156 24.40 -9.01 14.84
CA ASP A 156 23.48 -10.01 15.44
C ASP A 156 22.07 -9.54 15.89
N ALA A 157 21.61 -8.37 15.46
CA ALA A 157 20.38 -7.73 15.85
C ALA A 157 19.33 -8.13 14.82
N ASP A 158 19.00 -9.43 14.87
CA ASP A 158 17.86 -10.10 14.28
C ASP A 158 17.42 -9.55 12.89
N PRO A 159 17.75 -10.22 11.77
CA PRO A 159 17.26 -9.87 10.41
C PRO A 159 15.71 -9.90 10.25
N ARG A 160 14.97 -9.97 11.36
CA ARG A 160 13.52 -10.07 11.49
C ARG A 160 12.82 -8.81 12.01
N ARG A 161 13.48 -7.64 12.06
CA ARG A 161 12.79 -6.36 12.37
C ARG A 161 12.59 -5.39 11.18
N PRO A 162 12.35 -5.83 9.93
CA PRO A 162 12.01 -4.88 8.88
C PRO A 162 10.64 -4.26 9.15
N ALA A 163 10.48 -2.98 8.83
CA ALA A 163 9.18 -2.35 8.82
C ALA A 163 8.24 -3.12 7.89
N TYR A 164 6.98 -3.21 8.26
CA TYR A 164 5.98 -3.90 7.44
C TYR A 164 4.63 -3.23 7.59
N VAL A 165 3.77 -3.48 6.62
CA VAL A 165 2.37 -3.03 6.68
C VAL A 165 1.44 -4.22 6.61
N THR A 166 0.28 -4.08 7.25
CA THR A 166 -0.86 -4.94 6.96
C THR A 166 -1.73 -4.31 5.90
N VAL A 167 -2.09 -5.10 4.90
CA VAL A 167 -2.99 -4.72 3.81
C VAL A 167 -4.14 -5.71 3.77
N ARG A 168 -5.36 -5.18 3.70
CA ARG A 168 -6.57 -5.98 3.51
C ARG A 168 -6.89 -6.06 2.03
N VAL A 169 -7.13 -7.25 1.52
CA VAL A 169 -7.48 -7.47 0.11
C VAL A 169 -8.83 -8.18 0.01
N LEU A 170 -9.69 -7.66 -0.85
CA LEU A 170 -11.01 -8.23 -1.15
C LEU A 170 -11.34 -7.96 -2.62
N ASP A 171 -11.60 -9.01 -3.39
CA ASP A 171 -11.99 -8.94 -4.81
C ASP A 171 -11.04 -8.08 -5.68
N GLY A 172 -9.74 -8.14 -5.40
CA GLY A 172 -8.72 -7.35 -6.11
C GLY A 172 -8.56 -5.89 -5.64
N TYR A 173 -9.38 -5.45 -4.69
CA TYR A 173 -9.25 -4.14 -4.04
C TYR A 173 -8.44 -4.27 -2.76
N ALA A 174 -7.45 -3.39 -2.60
CA ALA A 174 -6.52 -3.42 -1.48
C ALA A 174 -6.58 -2.13 -0.67
N VAL A 175 -6.58 -2.26 0.66
CA VAL A 175 -6.58 -1.14 1.59
C VAL A 175 -5.46 -1.34 2.61
N LEU A 176 -4.60 -0.32 2.75
CA LEU A 176 -3.60 -0.24 3.80
C LEU A 176 -4.29 -0.07 5.16
N GLU A 177 -4.04 -0.99 6.08
CA GLU A 177 -4.67 -1.01 7.39
C GLU A 177 -3.74 -0.39 8.44
N GLN A 178 -2.50 -0.87 8.55
CA GLN A 178 -1.59 -0.44 9.62
C GLN A 178 -0.11 -0.57 9.20
N LEU A 179 0.69 0.43 9.56
CA LEU A 179 2.16 0.38 9.47
C LEU A 179 2.76 -0.03 10.82
N TYR A 180 3.74 -0.93 10.77
CA TYR A 180 4.50 -1.46 11.89
C TYR A 180 5.98 -1.17 11.73
N ILE A 181 6.61 -0.72 12.81
CA ILE A 181 8.05 -0.47 12.92
C ILE A 181 8.50 -1.15 14.21
N ASP A 182 9.57 -1.96 14.14
CA ASP A 182 10.04 -2.78 15.27
C ASP A 182 8.93 -3.65 15.91
N GLY A 183 7.96 -4.11 15.11
CA GLY A 183 6.82 -4.90 15.59
C GLY A 183 5.74 -4.10 16.36
N MET A 184 5.90 -2.78 16.50
CA MET A 184 4.89 -1.91 17.09
C MET A 184 4.15 -1.11 16.02
N PRO A 185 2.82 -0.93 16.13
CA PRO A 185 2.09 -0.08 15.22
C PRO A 185 2.56 1.37 15.40
N VAL A 186 2.83 2.06 14.29
CA VAL A 186 3.38 3.42 14.32
C VAL A 186 2.53 4.37 15.16
N ARG A 187 1.20 4.21 15.14
CA ARG A 187 0.28 4.99 15.97
C ARG A 187 0.55 4.81 17.48
N ALA A 188 0.83 3.60 17.95
CA ALA A 188 1.11 3.38 19.36
C ALA A 188 2.51 3.88 19.78
N LEU A 189 3.49 3.85 18.86
CA LEU A 189 4.80 4.46 19.11
C LEU A 189 4.69 5.97 19.32
N ILE A 190 3.74 6.60 18.63
CA ILE A 190 3.43 8.02 18.81
C ILE A 190 2.72 8.24 20.15
N ASP A 191 1.64 7.51 20.44
CA ASP A 191 0.82 7.72 21.64
C ASP A 191 1.55 7.41 22.96
N SER A 192 2.68 6.69 22.91
CA SER A 192 3.46 6.27 24.09
C SER A 192 4.58 7.25 24.49
N GLN A 193 4.73 8.38 23.78
CA GLN A 193 5.64 9.43 24.18
C GLN A 193 4.95 10.41 25.16
N PRO A 194 5.62 10.80 26.26
CA PRO A 194 5.06 11.69 27.28
C PRO A 194 4.91 13.15 26.82
#